data_AF-A0A2E8T006-F1
#
_entry.id   AF-A0A2E8T006-F1
#
_cell.length_a   1.000
_cell.length_b   1.000
_cell.length_c   1.000
_cell.angle_alpha   90.00
_cell.angle_beta   90.00
_cell.angle_gamma   90.00
#
_symmetry.space_group_name_H-M   'P 1'
#
loop_
_entity.id
_entity.type
_entity.pdbx_description
1 polymer ?
#
loop_
_entity_poly.entity_id
_entity_poly.type
_entity_poly.pdbx_seq_one_letter_code
_entity_poly.pdbx_strand_id
1 'polypeptide(L)'
;VFVMTRRHPDVPVLPACAIGTLISGMIGLFGAPPGTILTGDPLMIGLMGFIVMPVSWGLLTLAPRHTSPTNVSLFMLLEMVLGPFWVWMGTGERPSAAMIGGAALVLVTLGFHFLSSAREAGKPDRN
;
A
#
# COMPACT_ATOMS: atom_id res chain seq x y z
N VAL A 1 -9.84 7.28 4.52
CA VAL A 1 -9.17 6.79 5.75
C VAL A 1 -8.11 7.78 6.23
N PHE A 2 -7.06 8.07 5.44
CA PHE A 2 -5.91 8.88 5.87
C PHE A 2 -6.22 10.30 6.39
N VAL A 3 -7.22 10.97 5.81
CA VAL A 3 -7.68 12.30 6.27
C VAL A 3 -8.43 12.21 7.61
N MET A 4 -9.25 11.17 7.80
CA MET A 4 -10.01 10.96 9.03
C MET A 4 -9.12 10.51 10.20
N THR A 5 -8.14 9.64 9.95
CA THR A 5 -7.10 9.25 10.93
C THR A 5 -6.28 10.43 11.43
N ARG A 6 -6.07 11.45 10.58
CA ARG A 6 -5.31 12.66 10.95
C ARG A 6 -6.18 13.67 11.71
N ARG A 7 -7.46 13.81 11.33
CA ARG A 7 -8.39 14.75 11.96
C ARG A 7 -8.85 14.31 13.35
N HIS A 8 -8.88 13.02 13.62
CA HIS A 8 -9.27 12.45 14.91
C HIS A 8 -8.22 11.44 15.42
N PRO A 9 -7.09 11.93 15.96
CA PRO A 9 -6.00 11.07 16.46
C PRO A 9 -6.41 10.18 17.65
N ASP A 10 -7.48 10.54 18.35
CA ASP A 10 -8.03 9.82 19.51
C ASP A 10 -8.91 8.63 19.12
N VAL A 11 -9.31 8.50 17.85
CA VAL A 11 -10.08 7.34 17.38
C VAL A 11 -9.11 6.20 17.14
N PRO A 12 -9.32 5.03 17.78
CA PRO A 12 -8.46 3.88 17.57
C PRO A 12 -8.80 3.24 16.22
N VAL A 13 -8.23 3.78 15.13
CA VAL A 13 -8.49 3.31 13.76
C VAL A 13 -7.95 1.89 13.53
N LEU A 14 -6.87 1.53 14.22
CA LEU A 14 -6.26 0.20 14.11
C LEU A 14 -7.22 -0.95 14.48
N PRO A 15 -7.92 -0.95 15.64
CA PRO A 15 -8.91 -1.97 15.93
C PRO A 15 -10.16 -1.89 15.05
N ALA A 16 -10.58 -0.70 14.59
CA ALA A 16 -11.70 -0.59 13.64
C ALA A 16 -11.38 -1.28 12.30
N CYS A 17 -10.18 -1.06 11.77
CA CYS A 17 -9.68 -1.74 10.58
C CYS A 17 -9.54 -3.25 10.81
N ALA A 18 -9.01 -3.66 11.97
CA ALA A 18 -8.85 -5.08 12.32
C ALA A 18 -10.19 -5.82 12.33
N ILE A 19 -11.23 -5.24 12.94
CA ILE A 19 -12.59 -5.81 12.95
C ILE A 19 -13.13 -5.90 11.52
N GLY A 20 -12.98 -4.84 10.72
CA GLY A 20 -13.40 -4.85 9.32
C GLY A 20 -12.72 -5.96 8.50
N THR A 21 -11.41 -6.12 8.65
CA THR A 21 -10.66 -7.20 7.99
C THR A 21 -11.04 -8.58 8.47
N LEU A 22 -11.34 -8.74 9.77
CA LEU A 22 -11.79 -10.01 10.34
C LEU A 22 -13.14 -10.42 9.78
N ILE A 23 -14.11 -9.48 9.74
CA ILE A 23 -15.43 -9.72 9.16
C ILE A 23 -15.31 -10.06 7.67
N SER A 24 -14.50 -9.32 6.91
CA SER A 24 -14.26 -9.61 5.50
C SER A 24 -13.64 -11.00 5.30
N GLY A 25 -12.71 -11.39 6.15
CA GLY A 25 -12.10 -12.73 6.13
C GLY A 25 -13.11 -13.84 6.46
N MET A 26 -13.99 -13.62 7.44
CA MET A 26 -15.07 -14.55 7.77
C MET A 26 -16.03 -14.73 6.60
N ILE A 27 -16.47 -13.64 5.97
CA ILE A 27 -17.34 -13.71 4.79
C ILE A 27 -16.66 -14.49 3.67
N GLY A 28 -15.37 -14.24 3.42
CA GLY A 28 -14.57 -15.00 2.46
C GLY A 28 -14.50 -16.50 2.80
N LEU A 29 -14.35 -16.85 4.07
CA LEU A 29 -14.31 -18.24 4.54
C LEU A 29 -15.64 -18.97 4.31
N PHE A 30 -16.76 -18.32 4.59
CA PHE A 30 -18.09 -18.91 4.37
C PHE A 30 -18.51 -18.94 2.90
N GLY A 31 -18.01 -18.03 2.07
CA GLY A 31 -18.28 -17.97 0.63
C GLY A 31 -17.37 -18.89 -0.21
N ALA A 32 -16.27 -19.38 0.35
CA ALA A 32 -15.31 -20.22 -0.37
C ALA A 32 -15.82 -21.67 -0.50
N PRO A 33 -15.66 -22.31 -1.68
CA PRO A 33 -16.00 -23.72 -1.84
C PRO A 33 -15.15 -24.62 -0.90
N PRO A 34 -15.74 -25.68 -0.30
CA PRO A 34 -15.03 -26.55 0.63
C PRO A 34 -13.75 -27.13 0.03
N GLY A 35 -12.64 -27.07 0.77
CA GLY A 35 -11.36 -27.65 0.37
C GLY A 35 -10.55 -26.82 -0.63
N THR A 36 -11.06 -25.69 -1.13
CA THR A 36 -10.34 -24.85 -2.11
C THR A 36 -9.38 -23.84 -1.50
N ILE A 37 -9.49 -23.58 -0.19
CA ILE A 37 -8.73 -22.54 0.50
C ILE A 37 -7.23 -22.88 0.60
N LEU A 38 -6.89 -24.17 0.65
CA LEU A 38 -5.52 -24.67 0.86
C LEU A 38 -5.02 -25.49 -0.35
N THR A 39 -5.59 -25.32 -1.53
CA THR A 39 -5.15 -26.03 -2.74
C THR A 39 -3.85 -25.49 -3.31
N GLY A 40 -3.48 -24.24 -2.99
CA GLY A 40 -2.18 -23.66 -3.29
C GLY A 40 -1.10 -24.08 -2.30
N ASP A 41 0.05 -23.39 -2.33
CA ASP A 41 1.12 -23.61 -1.34
C ASP A 41 0.68 -23.06 0.04
N PRO A 42 0.38 -23.94 1.03
CA PRO A 42 -0.14 -23.51 2.32
C PRO A 42 0.88 -22.67 3.10
N LEU A 43 2.19 -22.82 2.83
CA LEU A 43 3.24 -22.03 3.46
C LEU A 43 3.20 -20.59 2.94
N MET A 44 3.08 -20.40 1.63
CA MET A 44 2.95 -19.08 1.02
C MET A 44 1.63 -18.39 1.41
N ILE A 45 0.53 -19.14 1.47
CA ILE A 45 -0.76 -18.64 1.94
C ILE A 45 -0.67 -18.18 3.40
N GLY A 46 -0.06 -18.99 4.27
CA GLY A 46 0.16 -18.65 5.67
C GLY A 46 1.05 -17.41 5.83
N LEU A 47 2.16 -17.34 5.09
CA LEU A 47 3.08 -16.20 5.11
C LEU A 47 2.38 -14.90 4.69
N MET A 48 1.61 -14.94 3.59
CA MET A 48 0.89 -13.77 3.11
C MET A 48 -0.21 -13.33 4.10
N GLY A 49 -1.00 -14.27 4.60
CA GLY A 49 -2.13 -13.99 5.48
C GLY A 49 -1.74 -13.55 6.90
N PHE A 50 -0.76 -14.21 7.52
CA PHE A 50 -0.43 -13.98 8.94
C PHE A 50 0.73 -13.00 9.16
N ILE A 51 1.58 -12.77 8.15
CA ILE A 51 2.76 -11.90 8.30
C ILE A 51 2.64 -10.69 7.38
N VAL A 52 2.62 -10.90 6.06
CA VAL A 52 2.70 -9.79 5.11
C VAL A 52 1.50 -8.86 5.22
N MET A 53 0.28 -9.40 5.21
CA MET A 53 -0.95 -8.61 5.28
C MET A 53 -1.07 -7.78 6.56
N PRO A 54 -0.99 -8.34 7.79
CA PRO A 54 -1.17 -7.56 9.01
C PRO A 54 -0.04 -6.55 9.23
N VAL A 55 1.20 -6.88 8.87
CA VAL A 55 2.33 -5.94 8.97
C VAL A 55 2.13 -4.79 7.99
N SER A 56 1.84 -5.06 6.72
CA SER A 56 1.61 -4.03 5.70
C SER A 56 0.45 -3.11 6.06
N TRP A 57 -0.69 -3.68 6.47
CA TRP A 57 -1.86 -2.87 6.89
C TRP A 57 -1.61 -2.07 8.17
N GLY A 58 -0.88 -2.64 9.13
CA GLY A 58 -0.49 -1.95 10.35
C GLY A 58 0.39 -0.73 10.05
N LEU A 59 1.42 -0.91 9.22
CA LEU A 59 2.30 0.17 8.78
C LEU A 59 1.53 1.24 7.98
N LEU A 60 0.66 0.83 7.05
CA LEU A 60 -0.13 1.73 6.23
C LEU A 60 -1.15 2.55 7.05
N THR A 61 -1.67 1.98 8.13
CA THR A 61 -2.57 2.70 9.05
C THR A 61 -1.79 3.68 9.94
N LEU A 62 -0.53 3.38 10.25
CA LEU A 62 0.33 4.20 11.11
C LEU A 62 1.08 5.31 10.36
N ALA A 63 1.37 5.11 9.08
CA ALA A 63 2.12 6.04 8.22
C ALA A 63 1.55 7.47 8.16
N PRO A 64 0.22 7.71 8.06
CA PRO A 64 -0.36 9.05 8.03
C PRO A 64 -0.19 9.85 9.32
N ARG A 65 0.15 9.19 10.44
CA ARG A 65 0.45 9.85 11.72
C ARG A 65 1.87 10.40 11.76
N HIS A 66 2.78 9.84 10.96
CA HIS A 66 4.20 10.19 10.95
C HIS A 66 4.61 11.02 9.73
N THR A 67 3.82 10.98 8.65
CA THR A 67 4.12 11.70 7.40
C THR A 67 2.83 12.31 6.83
N SER A 68 2.96 13.39 6.03
CA SER A 68 1.83 13.97 5.30
C SER A 68 1.04 12.89 4.53
N PRO A 69 -0.31 12.91 4.56
CA PRO A 69 -1.15 11.98 3.79
C PRO A 69 -0.81 11.92 2.29
N THR A 70 -0.32 13.03 1.74
CA THR A 70 0.16 13.12 0.36
C THR A 70 1.30 12.15 0.09
N ASN A 71 2.28 12.05 1.00
CA ASN A 71 3.42 11.16 0.82
C ASN A 71 3.01 9.69 0.90
N VAL A 72 2.06 9.35 1.78
CA VAL A 72 1.52 7.97 1.88
C VAL A 72 0.82 7.58 0.57
N SER A 73 0.01 8.48 0.00
CA SER A 73 -0.63 8.30 -1.31
C SER A 73 0.39 8.05 -2.43
N LEU A 74 1.48 8.81 -2.41
CA LEU A 74 2.56 8.69 -3.37
C LEU A 74 3.33 7.36 -3.23
N PHE A 75 3.54 6.88 -2.01
CA PHE A 75 4.12 5.55 -1.79
C PHE A 75 3.21 4.43 -2.30
N MET A 76 1.89 4.54 -2.16
CA MET A 76 0.96 3.56 -2.74
C MET A 76 1.00 3.56 -4.28
N LEU A 77 1.17 4.73 -4.90
CA LEU A 77 1.41 4.82 -6.35
C LEU A 77 2.73 4.16 -6.76
N LEU A 78 3.79 4.34 -5.95
CA LEU A 78 5.08 3.73 -6.20
C LEU A 78 5.06 2.19 -6.04
N GLU A 79 4.33 1.69 -5.05
CA GLU A 79 4.14 0.24 -4.83
C GLU A 79 3.56 -0.46 -6.06
N MET A 80 2.60 0.19 -6.75
CA MET A 80 2.01 -0.34 -7.99
C MET A 80 3.03 -0.48 -9.13
N VAL A 81 4.14 0.26 -9.09
CA VAL A 81 5.26 0.12 -10.03
C VAL A 81 6.26 -0.92 -9.56
N LEU A 82 6.56 -0.91 -8.26
CA LEU A 82 7.51 -1.84 -7.64
C LEU A 82 7.01 -3.28 -7.71
N GLY A 83 5.72 -3.55 -7.45
CA GLY A 83 5.17 -4.91 -7.46
C GLY A 83 5.46 -5.66 -8.77
N PRO A 84 5.03 -5.14 -9.94
CA PRO A 84 5.36 -5.73 -11.23
C PRO A 84 6.88 -5.80 -11.49
N PHE A 85 7.65 -4.80 -11.07
CA PHE A 85 9.10 -4.79 -11.21
C PHE A 85 9.77 -5.95 -10.44
N TRP A 86 9.36 -6.20 -9.19
CA TRP A 86 9.85 -7.31 -8.38
C TRP A 86 9.45 -8.67 -8.97
N VAL A 87 8.21 -8.79 -9.47
CA VAL A 87 7.74 -10.00 -10.14
C VAL A 87 8.57 -10.27 -11.38
N TRP A 88 8.82 -9.26 -12.22
CA TRP A 88 9.66 -9.42 -13.40
C TRP A 88 11.07 -9.92 -13.06
N MET A 89 11.71 -9.35 -12.04
CA MET A 89 13.04 -9.81 -11.61
C MET A 89 13.03 -11.27 -11.13
N GLY A 90 11.91 -11.77 -10.58
CA GLY A 90 11.77 -13.14 -10.10
C GLY A 90 11.35 -14.15 -11.17
N THR A 91 10.53 -13.76 -12.15
CA THR A 91 9.97 -14.68 -13.17
C THR A 91 10.71 -14.61 -14.51
N GLY A 92 11.46 -13.53 -14.77
CA GLY A 92 12.19 -13.34 -16.03
C GLY A 92 11.32 -13.00 -17.25
N GLU A 93 9.99 -12.88 -17.09
CA GLU A 93 9.08 -12.56 -18.19
C GLU A 93 9.18 -11.09 -18.61
N ARG A 94 9.57 -10.82 -19.87
CA ARG A 94 9.84 -9.46 -20.36
C ARG A 94 8.67 -8.50 -20.08
N PRO A 95 8.89 -7.37 -19.39
CA PRO A 95 7.84 -6.41 -19.10
C PRO A 95 7.30 -5.82 -20.40
N SER A 96 5.98 -5.73 -20.51
CA SER A 96 5.33 -5.16 -21.68
C SER A 96 5.63 -3.66 -21.81
N ALA A 97 5.56 -3.13 -23.03
CA ALA A 97 5.74 -1.69 -23.25
C ALA A 97 4.75 -0.84 -22.43
N ALA A 98 3.54 -1.34 -22.20
CA ALA A 98 2.54 -0.67 -21.36
C ALA A 98 2.96 -0.58 -19.89
N MET A 99 3.55 -1.64 -19.34
CA MET A 99 4.07 -1.66 -17.98
C MET A 99 5.22 -0.65 -17.81
N ILE A 100 6.14 -0.59 -18.78
CA ILE A 100 7.24 0.37 -18.79
C ILE A 100 6.70 1.81 -18.89
N GLY A 101 5.71 2.06 -19.76
CA GLY A 101 5.08 3.37 -19.89
C GLY A 101 4.37 3.83 -18.63
N GLY A 102 3.62 2.94 -17.97
CA GLY A 102 2.96 3.20 -16.69
C GLY A 102 3.96 3.49 -15.58
N ALA A 103 5.03 2.70 -15.48
CA ALA A 103 6.12 2.92 -14.52
C ALA A 103 6.79 4.28 -14.72
N ALA A 104 7.13 4.63 -15.96
CA ALA A 104 7.75 5.91 -16.29
C ALA A 104 6.84 7.10 -15.93
N LEU A 105 5.54 7.02 -16.23
CA LEU A 105 4.58 8.07 -15.89
C LEU A 105 4.50 8.32 -14.37
N VAL A 106 4.41 7.25 -13.58
CA VAL A 106 4.36 7.36 -12.12
C VAL A 106 5.66 7.95 -11.57
N LEU A 107 6.82 7.47 -12.03
CA LEU A 107 8.13 7.96 -11.59
C LEU A 107 8.34 9.44 -11.94
N VAL A 108 7.95 9.88 -13.13
CA VAL A 108 8.02 11.30 -13.54
C VAL A 108 7.12 12.17 -12.67
N THR A 109 5.88 11.72 -12.43
CA THR A 109 4.92 12.44 -11.58
C THR A 109 5.46 12.58 -10.15
N LEU A 110 6.02 11.49 -9.62
CA LEU A 110 6.60 11.45 -8.28
C LEU A 110 7.82 12.37 -8.16
N GLY A 111 8.72 12.33 -9.15
CA GLY A 111 9.89 13.20 -9.22
C GLY A 111 9.53 14.68 -9.28
N PHE A 112 8.52 15.04 -10.09
CA PHE A 112 8.03 16.41 -10.15
C PHE A 112 7.41 16.85 -8.81
N HIS A 113 6.63 15.97 -8.17
CA HIS A 113 6.04 16.25 -6.86
C HIS A 113 7.12 16.53 -5.81
N PHE A 114 8.11 15.64 -5.66
CA PHE A 114 9.20 15.83 -4.69
C PHE A 114 10.01 17.09 -4.97
N LEU A 115 10.29 17.40 -6.24
CA LEU A 115 11.02 18.61 -6.60
C LEU A 115 10.21 19.88 -6.29
N SER A 116 8.90 19.85 -6.48
CA SER A 116 8.00 20.96 -6.13
C SER A 116 7.90 21.16 -4.61
N SER A 117 7.76 20.08 -3.83
CA SER A 117 7.73 20.15 -2.37
C SER A 117 9.08 20.62 -1.79
N ALA A 118 10.20 20.20 -2.36
CA ALA A 118 11.53 20.68 -1.95
C ALA A 118 11.72 22.19 -2.20
N ARG A 119 11.15 22.70 -3.29
CA ARG A 119 11.16 24.15 -3.60
C ARG A 119 10.27 24.96 -2.65
N GLU A 120 9.17 24.39 -2.19
CA GLU A 120 8.29 25.03 -1.20
C GLU A 120 8.93 25.07 0.19
N ALA A 121 9.66 24.02 0.59
CA ALA A 121 10.40 24.00 1.85
C ALA A 121 11.59 24.98 1.90
N GLY A 122 12.07 25.46 0.74
CA GLY A 122 13.15 26.44 0.62
C GLY A 122 12.70 27.90 0.57
N LYS A 123 11.40 28.20 0.64
CA LYS A 123 10.92 29.59 0.74
C LYS A 123 11.06 30.07 2.18
N PRO A 124 11.87 31.12 2.47
CA PRO A 124 11.94 31.70 3.80
C PRO A 124 10.57 32.27 4.16
N ASP A 125 10.13 32.04 5.39
CA ASP A 125 8.92 32.63 5.96
C ASP A 125 8.92 34.13 5.68
N ARG A 126 7.98 34.56 4.84
CA ARG A 126 7.83 35.96 4.49
C ARG A 126 6.99 36.60 5.59
N ASN A 127 7.68 37.26 6.51
CA ASN A 127 7.16 38.17 7.54
C ASN A 127 6.00 39.03 7.05
#